data_AF-A0A0E3K1M8-F1
#
_entry.id   AF-A0A0E3K1M8-F1
#
_cell.length_a   1.000
_cell.length_b   1.000
_cell.length_c   1.000
_cell.angle_alpha   90.00
_cell.angle_beta   90.00
_cell.angle_gamma   90.00
#
_symmetry.space_group_name_H-M   'P 1'
#
loop_
_entity.id
_entity.type
_entity.pdbx_description
1 polymer ?
#
loop_
_entity_poly.entity_id
_entity_poly.type
_entity_poly.pdbx_seq_one_letter_code
_entity_poly.pdbx_strand_id
1 'polypeptide(L)'
;MEEGKALVNIVRTEIINERTLEKFSFVTQSSCDIKPDLSAGKEDILRVKDTIYGINQTEDITIGYEVKMTDSLLTPELMALVDGGTFVSGKYEAPKAGIKVNRDKYTLSIYTEEKDYTDTVGYAKFTTKHNKGKALDFKLKDGAFYVPEFNSKSRPARGESPIEIEFLDTLPNDTPIVPPSTGGATVPTPPTPTTADGTTKTPGVTIGSDCRVTWVFATAINDADATVTNFKVTKKTVGTVVAGNVTIDSTKKIVTFVPTSIAAGITYTATALAVRSSGATTADTTSVSVDFTTV
;
A
#
# COMPACT_ATOMS: atom_id res chain seq x y z
N MET A 1 28.03 3.14 23.23
CA MET A 1 26.91 3.99 22.82
C MET A 1 26.76 3.73 21.34
N GLU A 2 25.57 3.34 20.90
CA GLU A 2 25.31 3.15 19.47
C GLU A 2 25.35 4.53 18.80
N GLU A 3 26.05 4.64 17.67
CA GLU A 3 26.16 5.89 16.93
C GLU A 3 24.80 6.24 16.31
N GLY A 4 24.44 7.53 16.29
CA GLY A 4 23.15 7.97 15.77
C GLY A 4 23.05 7.75 14.25
N LYS A 5 21.88 7.30 13.78
CA LYS A 5 21.62 7.06 12.35
C LYS A 5 21.23 8.36 11.63
N ALA A 6 21.84 8.63 10.47
CA ALA A 6 21.54 9.80 9.66
C ALA A 6 20.40 9.49 8.67
N LEU A 7 19.17 9.88 9.03
CA LEU A 7 17.97 9.65 8.22
C LEU A 7 17.65 10.84 7.31
N VAL A 8 17.38 10.56 6.03
CA VAL A 8 17.06 11.58 5.01
C VAL A 8 16.20 10.97 3.91
N ASN A 9 15.60 11.81 3.06
CA ASN A 9 14.83 11.42 1.87
C ASN A 9 13.68 10.45 2.15
N ILE A 10 12.44 10.92 2.06
CA ILE A 10 11.30 10.01 2.05
C ILE A 10 11.26 9.31 0.68
N VAL A 11 11.59 8.03 0.68
CA VAL A 11 11.69 7.20 -0.53
C VAL A 11 10.41 6.45 -0.84
N ARG A 12 9.54 6.26 0.15
CA ARG A 12 8.24 5.60 -0.03
C ARG A 12 7.31 5.93 1.11
N THR A 13 6.04 6.06 0.78
CA THR A 13 4.97 6.10 1.77
C THR A 13 3.93 5.06 1.41
N GLU A 14 3.41 4.38 2.43
CA GLU A 14 2.39 3.35 2.30
C GLU A 14 1.23 3.66 3.22
N ILE A 15 0.02 3.58 2.68
CA ILE A 15 -1.23 3.69 3.43
C ILE A 15 -2.00 2.39 3.24
N ILE A 16 -2.36 1.75 4.35
CA ILE A 16 -3.17 0.53 4.36
C ILE A 16 -4.51 0.85 5.02
N ASN A 17 -5.61 0.81 4.27
CA ASN A 17 -6.95 0.94 4.85
C ASN A 17 -7.19 -0.25 5.80
N GLU A 18 -7.48 0.01 7.07
CA GLU A 18 -7.63 -1.05 8.08
C GLU A 18 -8.95 -1.83 7.95
N ARG A 19 -9.93 -1.27 7.24
CA ARG A 19 -11.20 -1.95 6.94
C ARG A 19 -11.07 -2.88 5.75
N THR A 20 -10.56 -2.36 4.64
CA THR A 20 -10.56 -3.05 3.34
C THR A 20 -9.22 -3.71 3.02
N LEU A 21 -8.17 -3.39 3.78
CA LEU A 21 -6.79 -3.85 3.60
C LEU A 21 -6.15 -3.39 2.27
N GLU A 22 -6.75 -2.42 1.58
CA GLU A 22 -6.14 -1.86 0.37
C GLU A 22 -4.88 -1.09 0.75
N LYS A 23 -3.82 -1.36 0.00
CA LYS A 23 -2.53 -0.69 0.14
C LYS A 23 -2.37 0.32 -0.99
N PHE A 24 -2.02 1.55 -0.63
CA PHE A 24 -1.62 2.61 -1.53
C PHE A 24 -0.15 2.92 -1.26
N SER A 25 0.71 2.66 -2.24
CA SER A 25 2.11 3.08 -2.20
C SER A 25 2.34 4.23 -3.17
N PHE A 26 3.09 5.23 -2.74
CA PHE A 26 3.48 6.35 -3.58
C PHE A 26 4.89 6.81 -3.23
N VAL A 27 5.59 7.25 -4.26
CA VAL A 27 6.98 7.72 -4.21
C VAL A 27 6.95 9.19 -4.58
N THR A 28 6.58 10.04 -3.64
CA THR A 28 6.88 11.48 -3.64
C THR A 28 6.34 12.10 -2.36
N GLN A 29 7.19 12.44 -1.41
CA GLN A 29 6.80 13.37 -0.36
C GLN A 29 7.79 14.52 -0.32
N SER A 30 7.26 15.74 -0.42
CA SER A 30 8.07 16.95 -0.24
C SER A 30 8.39 17.14 1.25
N SER A 31 7.49 16.72 2.15
CA SER A 31 7.71 16.67 3.59
C SER A 31 6.66 15.81 4.33
N CYS A 32 7.03 15.31 5.52
CA CYS A 32 6.12 14.72 6.50
C CYS A 32 6.50 15.18 7.91
N ASP A 33 5.55 15.75 8.64
CA ASP A 33 5.66 16.13 10.05
C ASP A 33 4.83 15.17 10.91
N ILE A 34 5.47 14.52 11.88
CA ILE A 34 4.81 13.65 12.86
C ILE A 34 4.98 14.27 14.25
N LYS A 35 3.89 14.74 14.85
CA LYS A 35 3.91 15.44 16.14
C LYS A 35 3.16 14.66 17.21
N PRO A 36 3.71 14.47 18.42
CA PRO A 36 3.00 13.78 19.48
C PRO A 36 1.75 14.56 19.85
N ASP A 37 0.66 13.83 20.07
CA ASP A 37 -0.56 14.38 20.63
C ASP A 37 -0.64 13.97 22.10
N LEU A 38 -0.70 14.97 22.98
CA LEU A 38 -0.55 14.80 24.42
C LEU A 38 -1.88 15.04 25.12
N SER A 39 -2.23 14.12 26.01
CA SER A 39 -3.12 14.44 27.12
C SER A 39 -2.30 15.20 28.16
N ALA A 40 -2.44 16.52 28.16
CA ALA A 40 -1.70 17.38 29.08
C ALA A 40 -1.98 16.99 30.53
N GLY A 41 -0.90 16.95 31.31
CA GLY A 41 -0.94 16.84 32.74
C GLY A 41 -1.57 18.07 33.39
N LYS A 42 -1.83 17.98 34.69
CA LYS A 42 -2.37 19.07 35.50
C LYS A 42 -1.33 19.49 36.52
N GLU A 43 -1.30 20.78 36.81
CA GLU A 43 -0.50 21.35 37.89
C GLU A 43 -1.43 22.07 38.86
N ASP A 44 -1.57 21.53 40.06
CA ASP A 44 -2.36 22.11 41.13
C ASP A 44 -1.41 22.69 42.19
N ILE A 45 -1.37 24.02 42.30
CA ILE A 45 -0.51 24.74 43.24
C ILE A 45 -1.29 25.10 44.50
N LEU A 46 -0.86 24.59 45.66
CA LEU A 46 -1.34 25.06 46.96
C LEU A 46 -0.59 26.34 47.33
N ARG A 47 -1.20 27.49 47.05
CA ARG A 47 -0.67 28.81 47.43
C ARG A 47 -1.54 29.45 48.51
N VAL A 48 -0.91 29.98 49.56
CA VAL A 48 -1.57 30.84 50.55
C VAL A 48 -0.83 32.17 50.57
N LYS A 49 -1.53 33.25 50.16
CA LYS A 49 -0.94 34.59 49.94
C LYS A 49 0.27 34.51 49.03
N ASP A 50 1.48 34.81 49.52
CA ASP A 50 2.71 34.86 48.71
C ASP A 50 3.60 33.63 48.89
N THR A 51 3.09 32.60 49.55
CA THR A 51 3.83 31.36 49.83
C THR A 51 3.18 30.18 49.12
N ILE A 52 3.98 29.46 48.33
CA ILE A 52 3.60 28.16 47.76
C ILE A 52 3.98 27.08 48.77
N TYR A 53 3.01 26.25 49.14
CA TYR A 53 3.16 25.16 50.11
C TYR A 53 3.31 23.79 49.45
N GLY A 54 2.89 23.66 48.19
CA GLY A 54 3.01 22.43 47.44
C GLY A 54 2.55 22.60 46.01
N ILE A 55 3.11 21.77 45.14
CA ILE A 55 2.73 21.64 43.73
C ILE A 55 2.44 20.16 43.53
N ASN A 56 1.22 19.84 43.10
CA ASN A 56 0.84 18.50 42.69
C ASN A 56 0.76 18.48 41.16
N GLN A 57 1.70 17.78 40.53
CA GLN A 57 1.83 17.75 39.07
C GLN A 57 1.60 16.32 38.56
N THR A 58 0.83 16.18 37.47
CA THR A 58 0.75 14.93 36.70
C THR A 58 1.52 15.09 35.39
N GLU A 59 2.09 14.00 34.89
CA GLU A 59 2.83 13.99 33.62
C GLU A 59 1.90 14.10 32.41
N ASP A 60 2.46 14.59 31.29
CA ASP A 60 1.83 14.50 29.98
C ASP A 60 1.83 13.04 29.49
N ILE A 61 0.73 12.61 28.88
CA ILE A 61 0.60 11.26 28.32
C ILE A 61 0.42 11.34 26.81
N THR A 62 1.31 10.72 26.05
CA THR A 62 1.14 10.56 24.59
C THR A 62 -0.04 9.65 24.29
N ILE A 63 -1.04 10.19 23.59
CA ILE A 63 -2.27 9.47 23.20
C ILE A 63 -2.33 9.14 21.70
N GLY A 64 -1.29 9.50 20.95
CA GLY A 64 -1.16 9.26 19.52
C GLY A 64 -0.28 10.32 18.87
N TYR A 65 -0.42 10.49 17.56
CA TYR A 65 0.33 11.46 16.78
C TYR A 65 -0.57 12.21 15.80
N GLU A 66 -0.28 13.47 15.56
CA GLU A 66 -0.78 14.24 14.42
C GLU A 66 0.23 14.15 13.28
N VAL A 67 -0.23 13.78 12.10
CA VAL A 67 0.62 13.66 10.91
C VAL A 67 0.16 14.66 9.87
N LYS A 68 1.12 15.41 9.34
CA LYS A 68 0.90 16.37 8.25
C LYS A 68 1.87 16.05 7.12
N MET A 69 1.37 15.89 5.91
CA MET A 69 2.16 15.51 4.74
C MET A 69 1.82 16.36 3.54
N THR A 70 2.80 16.57 2.66
CA THR A 70 2.58 17.20 1.36
C THR A 70 3.04 16.26 0.24
N ASP A 71 2.17 16.07 -0.76
CA ASP A 71 2.43 15.16 -1.88
C ASP A 71 1.90 15.78 -3.18
N SER A 72 2.78 16.05 -4.14
CA SER A 72 2.42 16.65 -5.42
C SER A 72 1.72 15.67 -6.39
N LEU A 73 1.74 14.36 -6.10
CA LEU A 73 1.17 13.30 -6.95
C LEU A 73 -0.04 12.59 -6.31
N LEU A 74 -0.77 13.29 -5.45
CA LEU A 74 -1.92 12.74 -4.75
C LEU A 74 -2.98 12.19 -5.73
N THR A 75 -3.29 10.88 -5.64
CA THR A 75 -4.31 10.25 -6.47
C THR A 75 -5.72 10.49 -5.92
N PRO A 76 -6.76 10.57 -6.76
CA PRO A 76 -8.15 10.75 -6.31
C PRO A 76 -8.66 9.65 -5.38
N GLU A 77 -8.16 8.43 -5.52
CA GLU A 77 -8.46 7.30 -4.63
C GLU A 77 -7.91 7.55 -3.22
N LEU A 78 -6.68 8.08 -3.13
CA LEU A 78 -6.11 8.48 -1.86
C LEU A 78 -6.87 9.68 -1.28
N MET A 79 -7.30 10.63 -2.11
CA MET A 79 -8.18 11.73 -1.65
C MET A 79 -9.49 11.21 -1.05
N ALA A 80 -10.10 10.20 -1.66
CA ALA A 80 -11.31 9.56 -1.17
C ALA A 80 -11.11 8.87 0.18
N LEU A 81 -10.00 8.14 0.36
CA LEU A 81 -9.67 7.49 1.63
C LEU A 81 -9.48 8.50 2.77
N VAL A 82 -8.79 9.60 2.48
CA VAL A 82 -8.36 10.57 3.49
C VAL A 82 -9.48 11.54 3.84
N ASP A 83 -10.11 12.13 2.83
CA ASP A 83 -11.18 13.08 3.05
C ASP A 83 -12.52 12.39 3.30
N GLY A 84 -12.67 11.11 2.92
CA GLY A 84 -13.95 10.40 2.97
C GLY A 84 -14.90 10.79 1.84
N GLY A 85 -14.36 11.37 0.75
CA GLY A 85 -15.10 11.67 -0.47
C GLY A 85 -15.30 10.42 -1.34
N THR A 86 -15.83 10.62 -2.55
CA THR A 86 -16.01 9.55 -3.53
C THR A 86 -15.26 9.88 -4.81
N PHE A 87 -14.69 8.86 -5.45
CA PHE A 87 -14.12 8.99 -6.79
C PHE A 87 -14.84 8.01 -7.72
N VAL A 88 -15.58 8.56 -8.70
CA VAL A 88 -16.36 7.76 -9.65
C VAL A 88 -16.18 8.35 -11.05
N SER A 89 -15.80 7.50 -12.00
CA SER A 89 -15.70 7.87 -13.43
C SER A 89 -14.85 9.12 -13.70
N GLY A 90 -13.70 9.26 -13.01
CA GLY A 90 -12.80 10.41 -13.19
C GLY A 90 -13.21 11.68 -12.45
N LYS A 91 -14.29 11.63 -11.65
CA LYS A 91 -14.77 12.74 -10.84
C LYS A 91 -14.60 12.45 -9.37
N TYR A 92 -13.86 13.31 -8.67
CA TYR A 92 -13.81 13.33 -7.22
C TYR A 92 -14.88 14.27 -6.66
N GLU A 93 -15.65 13.80 -5.68
CA GLU A 93 -16.58 14.60 -4.90
C GLU A 93 -16.22 14.50 -3.42
N ALA A 94 -15.86 15.65 -2.82
CA ALA A 94 -15.67 15.75 -1.38
C ALA A 94 -16.98 15.47 -0.62
N PRO A 95 -16.92 15.11 0.67
CA PRO A 95 -18.12 14.90 1.46
C PRO A 95 -19.04 16.13 1.48
N LYS A 96 -20.35 15.89 1.52
CA LYS A 96 -21.34 16.98 1.58
C LYS A 96 -21.13 17.86 2.81
N ALA A 97 -21.13 19.17 2.60
CA ALA A 97 -21.01 20.15 3.68
C ALA A 97 -22.11 19.93 4.74
N GLY A 98 -21.72 20.06 6.02
CA GLY A 98 -22.63 19.90 7.16
C GLY A 98 -22.99 18.46 7.52
N ILE A 99 -22.47 17.45 6.81
CA ILE A 99 -22.75 16.04 7.08
C ILE A 99 -21.56 15.40 7.80
N LYS A 100 -21.86 14.58 8.81
CA LYS A 100 -20.85 13.78 9.50
C LYS A 100 -20.24 12.77 8.53
N VAL A 101 -18.92 12.86 8.34
CA VAL A 101 -18.15 11.93 7.52
C VAL A 101 -17.56 10.85 8.41
N ASN A 102 -17.85 9.58 8.10
CA ASN A 102 -17.23 8.45 8.79
C ASN A 102 -16.03 7.96 7.97
N ARG A 103 -14.88 8.58 8.20
CA ARG A 103 -13.63 8.21 7.54
C ARG A 103 -13.11 6.88 8.09
N ASP A 104 -12.64 6.04 7.17
CA ASP A 104 -11.97 4.80 7.53
C ASP A 104 -10.64 5.08 8.22
N LYS A 105 -10.27 4.14 9.10
CA LYS A 105 -8.95 4.15 9.69
C LYS A 105 -7.95 3.54 8.72
N TYR A 106 -6.71 4.01 8.76
CA TYR A 106 -5.61 3.40 8.03
C TYR A 106 -4.33 3.38 8.85
N THR A 107 -3.45 2.45 8.50
CA THR A 107 -2.07 2.43 8.98
C THR A 107 -1.19 3.16 7.96
N LEU A 108 -0.34 4.06 8.44
CA LEU A 108 0.59 4.84 7.63
C LEU A 108 2.01 4.39 7.94
N SER A 109 2.76 4.03 6.90
CA SER A 109 4.19 3.71 6.96
C SER A 109 4.99 4.67 6.09
N ILE A 110 6.04 5.28 6.63
CA ILE A 110 6.92 6.20 5.91
C ILE A 110 8.34 5.65 5.95
N TYR A 111 8.97 5.54 4.80
CA TYR A 111 10.30 4.99 4.63
C TYR A 111 11.29 6.10 4.28
N THR A 112 12.36 6.22 5.06
CA THR A 112 13.47 7.14 4.80
C THR A 112 14.75 6.38 4.50
N GLU A 113 15.65 6.96 3.73
CA GLU A 113 17.02 6.44 3.60
C GLU A 113 17.81 6.66 4.90
N GLU A 114 18.64 5.69 5.24
CA GLU A 114 19.77 5.86 6.15
C GLU A 114 21.04 6.08 5.32
N LYS A 115 21.73 7.19 5.57
CA LYS A 115 22.97 7.53 4.88
C LYS A 115 24.19 7.29 5.75
N ASP A 116 25.23 6.75 5.15
CA ASP A 116 26.60 6.86 5.64
C ASP A 116 27.40 7.69 4.64
N TYR A 117 27.76 8.92 5.02
CA TYR A 117 28.24 9.96 4.11
C TYR A 117 27.32 10.14 2.89
N THR A 118 27.71 9.60 1.73
CA THR A 118 26.96 9.70 0.47
C THR A 118 26.08 8.48 0.18
N ASP A 119 26.41 7.35 0.78
CA ASP A 119 25.86 6.05 0.40
C ASP A 119 24.60 5.73 1.20
N THR A 120 23.60 5.16 0.54
CA THR A 120 22.42 4.60 1.24
C THR A 120 22.83 3.24 1.81
N VAL A 121 22.87 3.14 3.13
CA VAL A 121 23.28 1.92 3.85
C VAL A 121 22.10 1.14 4.44
N GLY A 122 20.90 1.74 4.45
CA GLY A 122 19.68 1.12 4.93
C GLY A 122 18.49 2.06 4.84
N TYR A 123 17.43 1.72 5.57
CA TYR A 123 16.19 2.48 5.62
C TYR A 123 15.61 2.50 7.02
N ALA A 124 14.82 3.52 7.34
CA ALA A 124 13.99 3.55 8.55
C ALA A 124 12.52 3.65 8.16
N LYS A 125 11.69 2.80 8.77
CA LYS A 125 10.25 2.75 8.59
C LYS A 125 9.56 3.29 9.84
N PHE A 126 8.85 4.40 9.70
CA PHE A 126 8.02 4.99 10.74
C PHE A 126 6.58 4.56 10.53
N THR A 127 5.96 3.93 11.53
CA THR A 127 4.60 3.41 11.45
C THR A 127 3.69 4.07 12.48
N THR A 128 2.56 4.61 12.03
CA THR A 128 1.48 5.07 12.90
C THR A 128 0.19 4.31 12.56
N LYS A 129 -0.50 3.81 13.59
CA LYS A 129 -1.72 2.99 13.43
C LYS A 129 -2.97 3.83 13.62
N HIS A 130 -4.10 3.33 13.12
CA HIS A 130 -5.43 3.88 13.35
C HIS A 130 -5.56 5.36 13.01
N ASN A 131 -4.86 5.80 11.97
CA ASN A 131 -4.97 7.17 11.48
C ASN A 131 -6.36 7.42 10.94
N LYS A 132 -6.94 8.56 11.28
CA LYS A 132 -8.11 9.11 10.59
C LYS A 132 -7.72 10.41 9.91
N GLY A 133 -8.02 10.51 8.62
CA GLY A 133 -7.79 11.71 7.83
C GLY A 133 -8.69 12.88 8.27
N LYS A 134 -8.29 14.09 7.87
CA LYS A 134 -9.09 15.31 7.93
C LYS A 134 -9.45 15.75 6.50
N ALA A 135 -10.26 16.80 6.41
CA ALA A 135 -10.53 17.43 5.11
C ALA A 135 -9.22 17.89 4.45
N LEU A 136 -9.15 17.74 3.13
CA LEU A 136 -7.97 18.12 2.35
C LEU A 136 -7.93 19.62 2.13
N ASP A 137 -6.72 20.19 2.22
CA ASP A 137 -6.46 21.56 1.83
C ASP A 137 -5.88 21.61 0.41
N PHE A 138 -6.52 22.39 -0.46
CA PHE A 138 -6.12 22.55 -1.86
C PHE A 138 -5.41 23.90 -2.05
N LYS A 139 -4.14 23.86 -2.45
CA LYS A 139 -3.35 25.05 -2.79
C LYS A 139 -3.00 25.01 -4.28
N LEU A 140 -3.65 25.87 -5.06
CA LEU A 140 -3.43 26.03 -6.50
C LEU A 140 -2.77 27.39 -6.76
N LYS A 141 -1.65 27.39 -7.47
CA LYS A 141 -0.90 28.61 -7.80
C LYS A 141 -0.45 28.55 -9.25
N ASP A 142 -0.64 29.65 -9.97
CA ASP A 142 -0.19 29.77 -11.36
C ASP A 142 1.34 29.60 -11.49
N GLY A 143 1.76 28.85 -12.51
CA GLY A 143 3.17 28.51 -12.75
C GLY A 143 3.83 27.60 -11.69
N ALA A 144 3.08 27.05 -10.73
CA ALA A 144 3.58 26.12 -9.73
C ALA A 144 2.83 24.78 -9.77
N PHE A 145 3.52 23.70 -9.42
CA PHE A 145 2.86 22.40 -9.25
C PHE A 145 1.84 22.47 -8.10
N TYR A 146 0.77 21.71 -8.26
CA TYR A 146 -0.23 21.52 -7.23
C TYR A 146 0.37 20.80 -6.02
N VAL A 147 0.12 21.33 -4.81
CA VAL A 147 0.65 20.78 -3.56
C VAL A 147 -0.50 20.60 -2.55
N PRO A 148 -1.23 19.48 -2.62
CA PRO A 148 -2.21 19.15 -1.59
C PRO A 148 -1.53 18.86 -0.26
N GLU A 149 -2.24 19.21 0.80
CA GLU A 149 -1.86 18.89 2.16
C GLU A 149 -2.80 17.83 2.73
N PHE A 150 -2.18 16.76 3.23
CA PHE A 150 -2.83 15.70 3.96
C PHE A 150 -2.62 15.94 5.45
N ASN A 151 -3.69 15.82 6.23
CA ASN A 151 -3.64 15.85 7.67
C ASN A 151 -4.34 14.63 8.25
N SER A 152 -3.72 13.97 9.23
CA SER A 152 -4.32 12.84 9.94
C SER A 152 -4.02 12.84 11.42
N LYS A 153 -4.81 12.05 12.14
CA LYS A 153 -4.65 11.83 13.57
C LYS A 153 -4.62 10.34 13.87
N SER A 154 -3.50 9.86 14.38
CA SER A 154 -3.31 8.50 14.87
C SER A 154 -3.87 8.36 16.30
N ARG A 155 -4.50 7.21 16.54
CA ARG A 155 -5.13 6.83 17.81
C ARG A 155 -4.94 5.33 18.08
N PRO A 156 -3.76 4.91 18.59
CA PRO A 156 -3.51 3.52 18.97
C PRO A 156 -4.55 3.01 19.98
N ALA A 157 -4.82 1.71 19.96
CA ALA A 157 -5.63 1.07 20.98
C ALA A 157 -4.84 0.92 22.30
N ARG A 158 -5.54 0.56 23.38
CA ARG A 158 -4.89 0.36 24.68
C ARG A 158 -3.83 -0.75 24.58
N GLY A 159 -2.59 -0.42 24.98
CA GLY A 159 -1.47 -1.35 24.96
C GLY A 159 -0.68 -1.38 23.65
N GLU A 160 -1.13 -0.64 22.62
CA GLU A 160 -0.37 -0.48 21.38
C GLU A 160 0.59 0.71 21.47
N SER A 161 1.72 0.61 20.77
CA SER A 161 2.65 1.73 20.64
C SER A 161 2.05 2.82 19.73
N PRO A 162 2.15 4.11 20.12
CA PRO A 162 1.64 5.21 19.29
C PRO A 162 2.47 5.45 18.02
N ILE A 163 3.73 5.04 18.03
CA ILE A 163 4.61 5.02 16.85
C ILE A 163 5.57 3.84 16.95
N GLU A 164 5.85 3.20 15.83
CA GLU A 164 6.87 2.15 15.72
C GLU A 164 7.91 2.60 14.71
N ILE A 165 9.20 2.47 15.05
CA ILE A 165 10.32 2.80 14.16
C ILE A 165 11.14 1.52 13.99
N GLU A 166 11.28 1.07 12.75
CA GLU A 166 11.99 -0.15 12.37
C GLU A 166 13.11 0.20 11.38
N PHE A 167 14.33 -0.28 11.62
CA PHE A 167 15.45 -0.11 10.69
C PHE A 167 15.59 -1.34 9.81
N LEU A 168 15.81 -1.13 8.51
CA LEU A 168 15.75 -2.15 7.47
C LEU A 168 17.00 -2.08 6.59
N ASP A 169 17.56 -3.23 6.23
CA ASP A 169 18.68 -3.29 5.27
C ASP A 169 18.21 -3.02 3.83
N THR A 170 16.96 -3.37 3.53
CA THR A 170 16.36 -3.19 2.20
C THR A 170 14.92 -2.71 2.32
N LEU A 171 14.46 -1.93 1.33
CA LEU A 171 13.04 -1.63 1.24
C LEU A 171 12.27 -2.93 0.98
N PRO A 172 11.12 -3.15 1.65
CA PRO A 172 10.27 -4.29 1.33
C PRO A 172 9.93 -4.22 -0.16
N ASN A 173 10.23 -5.26 -0.92
CA ASN A 173 9.81 -5.31 -2.32
C ASN A 173 8.30 -5.08 -2.37
N ASP A 174 7.81 -4.27 -3.33
CA ASP A 174 6.41 -4.36 -3.74
C ASP A 174 6.19 -5.80 -4.23
N THR A 175 5.78 -6.71 -3.36
CA THR A 175 4.77 -7.66 -3.81
C THR A 175 3.57 -6.78 -4.17
N PRO A 176 3.14 -6.72 -5.44
CA PRO A 176 2.00 -5.90 -5.80
C PRO A 176 0.78 -6.49 -5.09
N ILE A 177 0.44 -5.95 -3.92
CA ILE A 177 -0.91 -6.08 -3.37
C ILE A 177 -1.67 -4.97 -4.06
N VAL A 178 -2.23 -5.28 -5.22
CA VAL A 178 -3.14 -4.40 -5.94
C VAL A 178 -4.34 -4.07 -5.02
N PRO A 179 -5.00 -2.92 -5.18
CA PRO A 179 -6.21 -2.57 -4.43
C PRO A 179 -7.35 -3.59 -4.66
N PRO A 180 -8.18 -3.93 -3.67
CA PRO A 180 -9.51 -4.48 -3.95
C PRO A 180 -10.19 -3.57 -4.96
N SER A 181 -10.58 -4.13 -6.11
CA SER A 181 -11.37 -3.38 -7.07
C SER A 181 -12.67 -2.98 -6.38
N THR A 182 -12.96 -1.69 -6.37
CA THR A 182 -14.21 -1.11 -5.89
C THR A 182 -15.39 -1.84 -6.57
N GLY A 183 -16.05 -2.75 -5.85
CA GLY A 183 -17.26 -3.45 -6.30
C GLY A 183 -17.09 -4.41 -7.50
N GLY A 184 -15.97 -5.13 -7.60
CA GLY A 184 -15.73 -6.14 -8.64
C GLY A 184 -15.91 -7.59 -8.15
N ALA A 185 -16.06 -8.52 -9.10
CA ALA A 185 -16.24 -9.94 -8.81
C ALA A 185 -15.10 -10.53 -7.97
N THR A 186 -15.42 -11.49 -7.11
CA THR A 186 -14.46 -12.15 -6.19
C THR A 186 -14.37 -13.64 -6.48
N VAL A 187 -13.30 -14.30 -6.04
CA VAL A 187 -13.18 -15.78 -6.08
C VAL A 187 -13.35 -16.31 -4.66
N PRO A 188 -14.55 -16.75 -4.24
CA PRO A 188 -14.82 -17.09 -2.85
C PRO A 188 -14.17 -18.43 -2.46
N THR A 189 -13.97 -19.29 -3.45
CA THR A 189 -13.30 -20.59 -3.30
C THR A 189 -12.21 -20.69 -4.37
N PRO A 190 -11.05 -20.05 -4.18
CA PRO A 190 -9.95 -20.17 -5.12
C PRO A 190 -9.48 -21.62 -5.25
N PRO A 191 -9.04 -22.06 -6.44
CA PRO A 191 -8.39 -23.36 -6.60
C PRO A 191 -7.14 -23.42 -5.71
N THR A 192 -6.81 -24.63 -5.24
CA THR A 192 -5.59 -24.87 -4.45
C THR A 192 -4.36 -24.40 -5.24
N PRO A 193 -3.51 -23.53 -4.66
CA PRO A 193 -2.28 -23.08 -5.32
C PRO A 193 -1.39 -24.27 -5.71
N THR A 194 -0.76 -24.18 -6.87
CA THR A 194 0.24 -25.17 -7.32
C THR A 194 1.65 -24.64 -7.09
N THR A 195 2.59 -25.55 -6.85
CA THR A 195 4.00 -25.22 -6.66
C THR A 195 4.75 -25.30 -7.99
N ALA A 196 5.76 -24.45 -8.17
CA ALA A 196 6.62 -24.50 -9.34
C ALA A 196 7.44 -25.81 -9.36
N ASP A 197 7.56 -26.42 -10.54
CA ASP A 197 8.42 -27.57 -10.77
C ASP A 197 9.60 -27.15 -11.66
N GLY A 198 10.79 -27.07 -11.06
CA GLY A 198 12.01 -26.69 -11.77
C GLY A 198 12.53 -27.76 -12.75
N THR A 199 12.09 -29.02 -12.63
CA THR A 199 12.52 -30.10 -13.52
C THR A 199 11.79 -30.05 -14.86
N THR A 200 10.48 -29.82 -14.80
CA THR A 200 9.62 -29.66 -15.99
C THR A 200 9.49 -28.19 -16.41
N LYS A 201 10.09 -27.26 -15.65
CA LYS A 201 9.96 -25.80 -15.81
C LYS A 201 8.49 -25.36 -15.87
N THR A 202 7.65 -26.03 -15.08
CA THR A 202 6.23 -25.71 -14.97
C THR A 202 6.06 -24.66 -13.89
N PRO A 203 5.43 -23.51 -14.17
CA PRO A 203 5.16 -22.51 -13.15
C PRO A 203 4.08 -22.99 -12.17
N GLY A 204 4.24 -22.62 -10.90
CA GLY A 204 3.18 -22.68 -9.91
C GLY A 204 2.15 -21.58 -10.17
N VAL A 205 0.88 -21.85 -9.91
CA VAL A 205 -0.23 -20.92 -10.18
C VAL A 205 -0.99 -20.67 -8.89
N THR A 206 -1.20 -19.40 -8.59
CA THR A 206 -2.06 -18.95 -7.48
C THR A 206 -3.13 -18.02 -8.01
N ILE A 207 -4.39 -18.30 -7.67
CA ILE A 207 -5.52 -17.42 -7.93
C ILE A 207 -5.91 -16.75 -6.60
N GLY A 208 -5.90 -15.42 -6.56
CA GLY A 208 -6.33 -14.66 -5.39
C GLY A 208 -7.86 -14.54 -5.31
N SER A 209 -8.38 -14.30 -4.11
CA SER A 209 -9.80 -13.97 -3.90
C SER A 209 -10.21 -12.67 -4.60
N ASP A 210 -9.24 -11.84 -4.96
CA ASP A 210 -9.32 -10.59 -5.72
C ASP A 210 -9.24 -10.80 -7.26
N CYS A 211 -9.41 -12.04 -7.73
CA CYS A 211 -9.30 -12.45 -9.14
C CYS A 211 -7.92 -12.29 -9.78
N ARG A 212 -6.86 -12.01 -9.01
CA ARG A 212 -5.50 -11.94 -9.56
C ARG A 212 -4.95 -13.31 -9.81
N VAL A 213 -4.06 -13.37 -10.80
CA VAL A 213 -3.33 -14.59 -11.11
C VAL A 213 -1.86 -14.33 -10.97
N THR A 214 -1.19 -15.19 -10.21
CA THR A 214 0.26 -15.18 -10.07
C THR A 214 0.82 -16.50 -10.59
N TRP A 215 1.79 -16.40 -11.50
CA TRP A 215 2.62 -17.51 -11.94
C TRP A 215 4.01 -17.39 -11.34
N VAL A 216 4.44 -18.43 -10.62
CA VAL A 216 5.75 -18.49 -9.96
C VAL A 216 6.62 -19.50 -10.69
N PHE A 217 7.78 -19.08 -11.16
CA PHE A 217 8.78 -19.92 -11.81
C PHE A 217 9.90 -20.26 -10.84
N ALA A 218 10.42 -21.49 -10.92
CA ALA A 218 11.57 -21.91 -10.10
C ALA A 218 12.84 -21.11 -10.43
N THR A 219 12.99 -20.75 -11.71
CA THR A 219 14.11 -19.99 -12.28
C THR A 219 13.62 -18.72 -12.95
N ALA A 220 14.49 -17.71 -13.06
CA ALA A 220 14.16 -16.46 -13.74
C ALA A 220 13.79 -16.70 -15.21
N ILE A 221 12.82 -15.94 -15.72
CA ILE A 221 12.40 -15.91 -17.13
C ILE A 221 12.91 -14.66 -17.83
N ASN A 222 12.77 -14.62 -19.16
CA ASN A 222 12.99 -13.43 -19.95
C ASN A 222 11.85 -12.43 -19.71
N ASP A 223 12.19 -11.21 -19.30
CA ASP A 223 11.20 -10.16 -18.98
C ASP A 223 10.38 -9.73 -20.20
N ALA A 224 10.96 -9.80 -21.40
CA ALA A 224 10.26 -9.53 -22.64
C ALA A 224 9.09 -10.51 -22.90
N ASP A 225 9.08 -11.67 -22.25
CA ASP A 225 7.98 -12.63 -22.37
C ASP A 225 6.85 -12.40 -21.35
N ALA A 226 7.04 -11.52 -20.36
CA ALA A 226 6.02 -11.16 -19.37
C ALA A 226 4.99 -10.19 -19.95
N THR A 227 4.19 -10.67 -20.90
CA THR A 227 3.19 -9.89 -21.62
C THR A 227 1.80 -10.52 -21.51
N VAL A 228 0.78 -9.72 -21.78
CA VAL A 228 -0.63 -10.16 -21.88
C VAL A 228 -0.87 -11.19 -23.00
N THR A 229 0.09 -11.40 -23.90
CA THR A 229 0.01 -12.46 -24.92
C THR A 229 0.31 -13.83 -24.33
N ASN A 230 1.33 -13.90 -23.45
CA ASN A 230 1.81 -15.13 -22.84
C ASN A 230 1.11 -15.44 -21.52
N PHE A 231 0.70 -14.42 -20.78
CA PHE A 231 0.03 -14.53 -19.48
C PHE A 231 -1.33 -13.86 -19.56
N LYS A 232 -2.39 -14.66 -19.63
CA LYS A 232 -3.74 -14.14 -19.91
C LYS A 232 -4.81 -14.92 -19.18
N VAL A 233 -5.96 -14.26 -19.03
CA VAL A 233 -7.19 -14.86 -18.53
C VAL A 233 -8.24 -14.80 -19.64
N THR A 234 -8.96 -15.89 -19.87
CA THR A 234 -10.04 -15.96 -20.87
C THR A 234 -11.34 -16.42 -20.23
N LYS A 235 -12.49 -15.95 -20.74
CA LYS A 235 -13.79 -16.51 -20.36
C LYS A 235 -13.89 -17.94 -20.88
N LYS A 236 -14.09 -18.93 -20.02
CA LYS A 236 -14.04 -20.34 -20.40
C LYS A 236 -15.11 -20.71 -21.45
N THR A 237 -16.27 -20.06 -21.39
CA THR A 237 -17.42 -20.36 -22.27
C THR A 237 -17.29 -19.78 -23.68
N VAL A 238 -16.63 -18.62 -23.85
CA VAL A 238 -16.58 -17.87 -25.12
C VAL A 238 -15.16 -17.66 -25.64
N GLY A 239 -14.14 -17.95 -24.84
CA GLY A 239 -12.71 -17.77 -25.18
C GLY A 239 -12.25 -16.31 -25.21
N THR A 240 -13.13 -15.34 -24.91
CA THR A 240 -12.78 -13.91 -24.92
C THR A 240 -11.72 -13.59 -23.88
N VAL A 241 -10.67 -12.89 -24.29
CA VAL A 241 -9.58 -12.45 -23.41
C VAL A 241 -10.08 -11.36 -22.47
N VAL A 242 -9.77 -11.51 -21.18
CA VAL A 242 -10.01 -10.51 -20.15
C VAL A 242 -8.93 -9.45 -20.25
N ALA A 243 -9.34 -8.18 -20.29
CA ALA A 243 -8.40 -7.07 -20.24
C ALA A 243 -7.73 -7.03 -18.86
N GLY A 244 -6.41 -6.81 -18.85
CA GLY A 244 -5.63 -6.78 -17.63
C GLY A 244 -4.19 -6.33 -17.87
N ASN A 245 -3.50 -6.06 -16.78
CA ASN A 245 -2.10 -5.66 -16.78
C ASN A 245 -1.24 -6.86 -16.35
N VAL A 246 -0.11 -7.06 -17.02
CA VAL A 246 0.90 -8.05 -16.62
C VAL A 246 2.10 -7.31 -16.08
N THR A 247 2.59 -7.76 -14.93
CA THR A 247 3.82 -7.26 -14.30
C THR A 247 4.73 -8.45 -13.99
N ILE A 248 6.04 -8.20 -13.96
CA ILE A 248 7.04 -9.17 -13.52
C ILE A 248 7.82 -8.56 -12.36
N ASP A 249 8.14 -9.38 -11.37
CA ASP A 249 8.95 -8.96 -10.24
C ASP A 249 10.42 -8.71 -10.61
N SER A 250 11.17 -8.07 -9.72
CA SER A 250 12.59 -7.76 -9.92
C SER A 250 13.47 -9.00 -10.04
N THR A 251 13.06 -10.14 -9.45
CA THR A 251 13.79 -11.41 -9.58
C THR A 251 13.50 -12.15 -10.88
N LYS A 252 12.54 -11.65 -11.67
CA LYS A 252 12.05 -12.22 -12.92
C LYS A 252 11.50 -13.65 -12.76
N LYS A 253 10.97 -13.99 -11.59
CA LYS A 253 10.41 -15.31 -11.27
C LYS A 253 8.91 -15.29 -11.04
N ILE A 254 8.34 -14.12 -10.80
CA ILE A 254 6.93 -13.98 -10.45
C ILE A 254 6.29 -13.06 -11.47
N VAL A 255 5.30 -13.61 -12.19
CA VAL A 255 4.48 -12.85 -13.13
C VAL A 255 3.08 -12.72 -12.54
N THR A 256 2.57 -11.50 -12.47
CA THR A 256 1.23 -11.21 -11.94
C THR A 256 0.36 -10.58 -13.02
N PHE A 257 -0.79 -11.21 -13.27
CA PHE A 257 -1.87 -10.65 -14.07
C PHE A 257 -2.94 -10.04 -13.17
N VAL A 258 -3.28 -8.80 -13.46
CA VAL A 258 -4.26 -8.00 -12.75
C VAL A 258 -5.40 -7.66 -13.70
N PRO A 259 -6.59 -8.25 -13.57
CA PRO A 259 -7.71 -7.92 -14.45
C PRO A 259 -8.13 -6.45 -14.24
N THR A 260 -8.35 -5.72 -15.34
CA THR A 260 -8.92 -4.36 -15.30
C THR A 260 -10.44 -4.37 -15.34
N SER A 261 -11.04 -5.47 -15.82
CA SER A 261 -12.49 -5.69 -15.82
C SER A 261 -12.80 -7.18 -15.81
N ILE A 262 -13.42 -7.68 -14.74
CA ILE A 262 -13.87 -9.08 -14.62
C ILE A 262 -15.31 -9.14 -14.10
N ALA A 263 -16.15 -9.94 -14.76
CA ALA A 263 -17.57 -10.06 -14.44
C ALA A 263 -17.82 -11.23 -13.49
N ALA A 264 -18.74 -11.03 -12.53
CA ALA A 264 -19.18 -12.02 -11.55
C ALA A 264 -20.02 -13.15 -12.16
N GLY A 265 -20.03 -14.30 -11.49
CA GLY A 265 -20.80 -15.48 -11.90
C GLY A 265 -20.23 -16.19 -13.14
N ILE A 266 -19.01 -15.84 -13.56
CA ILE A 266 -18.37 -16.40 -14.75
C ILE A 266 -17.16 -17.25 -14.36
N THR A 267 -16.99 -18.38 -15.05
CA THR A 267 -15.78 -19.20 -15.01
C THR A 267 -14.78 -18.73 -16.05
N TYR A 268 -13.54 -18.52 -15.60
CA TYR A 268 -12.41 -18.09 -16.41
C TYR A 268 -11.32 -19.15 -16.39
N THR A 269 -10.46 -19.12 -17.40
CA THR A 269 -9.25 -19.93 -17.51
C THR A 269 -8.05 -18.99 -17.51
N ALA A 270 -7.20 -19.12 -16.50
CA ALA A 270 -5.90 -18.46 -16.46
C ALA A 270 -4.86 -19.31 -17.18
N THR A 271 -4.13 -18.74 -18.12
CA THR A 271 -3.15 -19.44 -18.96
C THR A 271 -1.81 -18.72 -18.92
N ALA A 272 -0.75 -19.49 -18.67
CA ALA A 272 0.61 -19.14 -19.05
C ALA A 272 1.06 -20.02 -20.22
N LEU A 273 1.43 -19.40 -21.34
CA LEU A 273 2.08 -20.08 -22.46
C LEU A 273 3.53 -20.44 -22.11
N ALA A 274 4.14 -21.29 -22.92
CA ALA A 274 5.57 -21.53 -22.84
C ALA A 274 6.34 -20.22 -23.11
N VAL A 275 7.25 -19.86 -22.21
CA VAL A 275 8.10 -18.68 -22.29
C VAL A 275 9.57 -19.08 -22.19
N ARG A 276 10.48 -18.13 -22.42
CA ARG A 276 11.91 -18.35 -22.30
C ARG A 276 12.36 -18.18 -20.86
N SER A 277 13.11 -19.15 -20.37
CA SER A 277 13.98 -18.98 -19.20
C SER A 277 15.01 -17.87 -19.48
N SER A 278 15.53 -17.24 -18.42
CA SER A 278 16.55 -16.20 -18.56
C SER A 278 17.77 -16.74 -19.31
N GLY A 279 18.19 -16.05 -20.37
CA GLY A 279 19.28 -16.46 -21.26
C GLY A 279 18.91 -17.48 -22.34
N ALA A 280 17.69 -18.03 -22.36
CA ALA A 280 17.22 -18.90 -23.42
C ALA A 280 16.81 -18.10 -24.67
N THR A 281 17.06 -18.66 -25.86
CA THR A 281 16.69 -18.06 -27.15
C THR A 281 15.31 -18.49 -27.64
N THR A 282 14.81 -19.64 -27.18
CA THR A 282 13.50 -20.22 -27.53
C THR A 282 12.72 -20.60 -26.28
N ALA A 283 11.39 -20.53 -26.36
CA ALA A 283 10.52 -20.89 -25.24
C ALA A 283 10.80 -22.33 -24.76
N ASP A 284 11.00 -22.49 -23.46
CA ASP A 284 11.47 -23.72 -22.85
C ASP A 284 10.78 -24.05 -21.51
N THR A 285 9.85 -23.21 -21.05
CA THR A 285 8.97 -23.52 -19.92
C THR A 285 7.75 -24.33 -20.38
N THR A 286 7.13 -25.04 -19.44
CA THR A 286 5.88 -25.77 -19.72
C THR A 286 4.68 -24.83 -19.56
N SER A 287 3.76 -24.84 -20.52
CA SER A 287 2.52 -24.07 -20.44
C SER A 287 1.56 -24.65 -19.40
N VAL A 288 0.83 -23.80 -18.67
CA VAL A 288 -0.17 -24.21 -17.68
C VAL A 288 -1.48 -23.48 -17.87
N SER A 289 -2.59 -24.13 -17.53
CA SER A 289 -3.91 -23.49 -17.46
C SER A 289 -4.68 -23.94 -16.22
N VAL A 290 -5.32 -22.99 -15.54
CA VAL A 290 -6.10 -23.22 -14.32
C VAL A 290 -7.42 -22.48 -14.41
N ASP A 291 -8.52 -23.17 -14.10
CA ASP A 291 -9.85 -22.57 -14.08
C ASP A 291 -10.21 -22.00 -12.71
N PHE A 292 -10.95 -20.90 -12.70
CA PHE A 292 -11.52 -20.32 -11.49
C PHE A 292 -12.87 -19.67 -11.77
N THR A 293 -13.75 -19.62 -10.77
CA THR A 293 -15.10 -19.05 -10.89
C THR A 293 -15.27 -17.87 -9.96
N THR A 294 -15.83 -16.80 -10.52
CA THR A 294 -16.08 -15.55 -9.80
C THR A 294 -17.51 -15.47 -9.26
N VAL A 295 -17.74 -14.72 -8.19
CA VAL A 295 -19.05 -14.37 -7.61
C VAL A 295 -19.20 -12.88 -7.36
#